data_AF-A0AAF0W5F1-F1
#
_entry.id   AF-A0AAF0W5F1-F1
#
_cell.length_a   1.000
_cell.length_b   1.000
_cell.length_c   1.000
_cell.angle_alpha   90.00
_cell.angle_beta   90.00
_cell.angle_gamma   90.00
#
_symmetry.space_group_name_H-M   'P 1'
#
loop_
_entity.id
_entity.type
_entity.pdbx_description
1 polymer ?
#
loop_
_entity_poly.entity_id
_entity_poly.type
_entity_poly.pdbx_seq_one_letter_code
_entity_poly.pdbx_strand_id
1 'polypeptide(L)'
;MYCTDARTLPEATNKGRTNLDCMSRGGASGSSSGTGTEPIILPQYRPGIRKAKVLRYREKRKEWKFEKTIRHSSRKANAETRGRVRGRFARRT
;
A
#
# COMPACT_ATOMS: atom_id res chain seq x y z
N MET A 1 -26.52 -18.08 -22.84
CA MET A 1 -25.50 -19.09 -22.49
C MET A 1 -24.73 -18.60 -21.27
N TYR A 2 -25.16 -19.01 -20.09
CA TYR A 2 -24.48 -18.68 -18.84
C TYR A 2 -23.43 -19.76 -18.57
N CYS A 3 -22.16 -19.38 -18.45
CA CYS A 3 -21.12 -20.29 -17.98
C CYS A 3 -21.14 -20.31 -16.46
N THR A 4 -21.74 -21.33 -15.87
CA THR A 4 -21.53 -21.70 -14.47
C THR A 4 -20.51 -22.82 -14.43
N ASP A 5 -19.29 -22.52 -13.99
CA ASP A 5 -18.36 -23.53 -13.50
C ASP A 5 -17.77 -23.07 -12.17
N ALA A 6 -18.12 -23.83 -11.14
CA ALA A 6 -17.74 -23.63 -9.76
C ALA A 6 -16.23 -23.86 -9.57
N ARG A 7 -15.55 -22.83 -9.07
CA ARG A 7 -14.35 -23.00 -8.24
C ARG A 7 -14.57 -22.22 -6.95
N THR A 8 -14.71 -22.97 -5.88
CA THR A 8 -14.85 -22.55 -4.49
C THR A 8 -13.80 -21.49 -4.15
N LEU A 9 -14.24 -20.26 -3.89
CA LEU A 9 -13.39 -19.23 -3.31
C LEU A 9 -13.34 -19.45 -1.80
N PRO A 10 -12.17 -19.44 -1.14
CA PRO A 10 -12.14 -19.40 0.31
C PRO A 10 -12.82 -18.12 0.79
N GLU A 11 -13.71 -18.30 1.76
CA GLU A 11 -14.50 -17.26 2.41
C GLU A 11 -13.58 -16.23 3.08
N ALA A 12 -13.19 -15.21 2.33
CA ALA A 12 -12.56 -14.04 2.91
C ALA A 12 -13.63 -13.30 3.71
N THR A 13 -13.60 -13.47 5.03
CA THR A 13 -14.42 -12.71 5.98
C THR A 13 -14.17 -11.22 5.77
N ASN A 14 -15.02 -10.60 4.95
CA ASN A 14 -15.05 -9.16 4.73
C ASN A 14 -15.68 -8.53 5.97
N LYS A 15 -14.89 -8.34 7.03
CA LYS A 15 -15.24 -7.34 8.03
C LYS A 15 -15.06 -5.98 7.34
N GLY A 16 -16.21 -5.41 6.95
CA GLY A 16 -16.31 -4.10 6.36
C GLY A 16 -15.45 -3.10 7.12
N ARG A 17 -14.41 -2.61 6.45
CA ARG A 17 -13.73 -1.40 6.90
C ARG A 17 -14.63 -0.23 6.50
N THR A 18 -15.57 0.09 7.38
CA THR A 18 -16.19 1.40 7.38
C THR A 18 -15.08 2.43 7.56
N ASN A 19 -15.12 3.52 6.80
CA ASN A 19 -14.18 4.63 6.92
C ASN A 19 -14.48 5.43 8.21
N LEU A 20 -14.22 4.83 9.37
CA LEU A 20 -14.43 5.39 10.70
C LEU A 20 -13.24 5.01 11.59
N ASP A 21 -12.06 5.53 11.26
CA ASP A 21 -10.96 5.68 12.22
C ASP A 21 -10.43 7.11 12.13
N CYS A 22 -11.37 8.04 12.28
CA CYS A 22 -11.12 9.44 12.58
C CYS A 22 -10.82 9.54 14.09
N MET A 23 -9.54 9.74 14.43
CA MET A 23 -9.03 10.30 15.69
C MET A 23 -9.60 9.72 17.00
N SER A 24 -8.91 8.75 17.60
CA SER A 24 -8.85 8.63 19.07
C SER A 24 -7.81 7.62 19.52
N ARG A 25 -6.60 8.10 19.86
CA ARG A 25 -5.74 7.49 20.89
C ARG A 25 -4.88 8.57 21.54
N GLY A 26 -5.09 8.83 22.82
CA GLY A 26 -4.14 9.58 23.63
C GLY A 26 -4.73 10.14 24.91
N GLY A 27 -5.04 9.27 25.87
CA GLY A 27 -5.27 9.68 27.25
C GLY A 27 -4.00 10.29 27.84
N ALA A 28 -4.15 11.43 28.49
CA ALA A 28 -3.12 12.08 29.27
C ALA A 28 -3.52 12.02 30.74
N SER A 29 -2.87 11.15 31.51
CA SER A 29 -2.71 11.32 32.96
C SER A 29 -1.30 10.88 33.30
N GLY A 30 -0.47 11.88 33.61
CA GLY A 30 0.91 11.69 33.98
C GLY A 30 1.07 11.06 35.35
N SER A 31 2.17 10.35 35.54
CA SER A 31 2.84 10.24 36.83
C SER A 31 4.33 10.10 36.56
N SER A 32 5.02 11.19 36.85
CA SER A 32 6.46 11.39 36.75
C SER A 32 7.19 10.57 37.81
N SER A 33 8.10 9.70 37.41
CA SER A 33 9.29 9.37 38.20
C SER A 33 10.33 8.74 37.28
N GLY A 34 11.40 9.49 37.00
CA GLY A 34 12.46 9.07 36.10
C GLY A 34 13.53 10.14 36.04
N THR A 35 14.45 10.08 37.00
CA THR A 35 15.71 10.81 36.99
C THR A 35 16.51 10.43 35.74
N GLY A 36 17.06 11.43 35.05
CA GLY A 36 17.96 11.25 33.90
C GLY A 36 17.47 11.97 32.66
N THR A 37 18.04 13.15 32.39
CA THR A 37 17.98 13.82 31.09
C THR A 37 18.80 13.03 30.07
N GLU A 38 18.29 11.87 29.66
CA GLU A 38 18.78 11.19 28.46
C GLU A 38 18.28 11.97 27.23
N PRO A 39 19.15 12.33 26.27
CA PRO A 39 18.71 13.05 25.08
C PRO A 39 17.64 12.22 24.36
N ILE A 40 16.48 12.83 24.12
CA ILE A 40 15.35 12.20 23.42
C ILE A 40 15.74 12.04 21.94
N ILE A 41 16.53 11.01 21.64
CA ILE A 41 16.79 10.59 20.26
C ILE A 41 15.52 9.90 19.79
N LEU A 42 14.79 10.56 18.89
CA LEU A 42 13.62 9.99 18.21
C LEU A 42 13.99 8.56 17.76
N PRO A 43 13.19 7.52 18.05
CA PRO A 43 13.55 6.12 17.79
C PRO A 43 14.05 5.85 16.36
N GLN A 44 13.57 6.67 15.43
CA GLN A 44 13.92 6.69 14.01
C GLN A 44 15.39 7.06 13.70
N TYR A 45 16.04 7.82 14.58
CA TYR A 45 17.39 8.36 14.44
C TYR A 45 18.46 7.55 15.19
N ARG A 46 18.07 6.44 15.84
CA ARG A 46 19.03 5.52 16.45
C ARG A 46 19.94 4.89 15.37
N PRO A 47 21.28 4.86 15.56
CA PRO A 47 22.22 4.37 14.56
C PRO A 47 21.93 2.96 14.02
N GLY A 48 21.43 2.05 14.86
CA GLY A 48 21.06 0.69 14.46
C GLY A 48 19.84 0.63 13.51
N ILE A 49 18.85 1.49 13.74
CA ILE A 49 17.62 1.56 12.93
C ILE A 49 17.91 2.06 11.51
N ARG A 50 18.86 3.01 11.37
CA ARG A 50 19.31 3.50 10.06
C ARG A 50 19.99 2.37 9.26
N LYS A 51 20.92 1.64 9.87
CA LYS A 51 21.63 0.53 9.21
C LYS A 51 20.64 -0.52 8.68
N ALA A 52 19.68 -0.94 9.50
CA ALA A 52 18.65 -1.89 9.10
C ALA A 52 17.81 -1.41 7.91
N LYS A 53 17.38 -0.13 7.89
CA LYS A 53 16.63 0.44 6.76
C LYS A 53 17.44 0.51 5.47
N VAL A 54 18.73 0.86 5.57
CA VAL A 54 19.62 0.94 4.41
C VAL A 54 19.83 -0.45 3.80
N LEU A 55 20.02 -1.49 4.61
CA LEU A 55 20.12 -2.86 4.14
C LEU A 55 18.84 -3.31 3.41
N ARG A 56 17.67 -3.14 4.06
CA ARG A 56 16.37 -3.43 3.45
C ARG A 56 16.16 -2.69 2.13
N TYR A 57 16.56 -1.42 2.06
CA TYR A 57 16.46 -0.63 0.84
C TYR A 57 17.35 -1.21 -0.29
N ARG A 58 18.60 -1.59 0.03
CA ARG A 58 19.54 -2.16 -0.95
C ARG A 58 19.04 -3.51 -1.48
N GLU A 59 18.56 -4.39 -0.60
CA GLU A 59 17.96 -5.67 -0.97
C GLU A 59 16.74 -5.45 -1.86
N LYS A 60 15.78 -4.62 -1.43
CA LYS A 60 14.60 -4.26 -2.23
C LYS A 60 14.98 -3.64 -3.58
N ARG A 61 16.05 -2.84 -3.65
CA ARG A 61 16.50 -2.20 -4.89
C ARG A 61 17.01 -3.20 -5.91
N LYS A 62 17.67 -4.28 -5.48
CA LYS A 62 18.09 -5.38 -6.37
C LYS A 62 16.89 -6.09 -7.00
N GLU A 63 15.74 -6.12 -6.31
CA GLU A 63 14.51 -6.76 -6.76
C GLU A 63 13.60 -5.85 -7.61
N TRP A 64 14.02 -4.64 -7.95
CA TRP A 64 13.22 -3.73 -8.78
C TRP A 64 13.00 -4.32 -10.16
N LYS A 65 11.73 -4.55 -10.51
CA LYS A 65 11.32 -5.00 -11.84
C LYS A 65 11.16 -3.77 -12.74
N PHE A 66 12.04 -3.64 -13.73
CA PHE A 66 12.01 -2.55 -14.71
C PHE A 66 11.01 -2.80 -15.84
N GLU A 67 10.63 -4.05 -16.05
CA GLU A 67 9.62 -4.40 -17.04
C GLU A 67 8.25 -3.81 -16.67
N LYS A 68 7.54 -3.33 -17.69
CA LYS A 68 6.23 -2.73 -17.52
C LYS A 68 5.21 -3.79 -17.09
N THR A 69 4.90 -3.79 -15.80
CA THR A 69 3.89 -4.69 -15.25
C THR A 69 2.48 -4.19 -15.57
N ILE A 70 1.68 -5.05 -16.20
CA ILE A 70 0.25 -4.82 -16.39
C ILE A 70 -0.49 -5.49 -15.24
N ARG A 71 -0.88 -4.69 -14.23
CA ARG A 71 -1.52 -5.23 -13.01
C ARG A 71 -2.96 -5.71 -13.23
N HIS A 72 -3.70 -5.07 -14.13
CA HIS A 72 -5.11 -5.34 -14.33
C HIS A 72 -5.38 -5.71 -15.79
N SER A 73 -5.64 -6.99 -16.04
CA SER A 73 -5.91 -7.54 -17.38
C SER A 73 -7.14 -6.89 -18.02
N SER A 74 -8.26 -6.81 -17.29
CA SER A 74 -9.50 -6.20 -17.78
C SER A 74 -9.31 -4.74 -18.21
N ARG A 75 -8.57 -3.94 -17.44
CA ARG A 75 -8.28 -2.53 -17.81
C ARG A 75 -7.43 -2.44 -19.08
N LYS A 76 -6.53 -3.40 -19.33
CA LYS A 76 -5.75 -3.48 -20.57
C LYS A 76 -6.66 -3.77 -21.77
N ALA A 77 -7.49 -4.81 -21.68
CA ALA A 77 -8.42 -5.18 -22.74
C ALA A 77 -9.38 -4.03 -23.13
N ASN A 78 -9.93 -3.34 -22.13
CA ASN A 78 -10.82 -2.18 -22.38
C ASN A 78 -10.09 -0.99 -23.03
N ALA A 79 -8.78 -0.83 -22.79
CA ALA A 79 -7.98 0.25 -23.37
C ALA A 79 -7.50 -0.05 -24.79
N GLU A 80 -7.39 -1.33 -25.15
CA GLU A 80 -7.06 -1.82 -26.49
C GLU A 80 -8.25 -1.67 -27.44
N THR A 81 -9.47 -1.95 -26.98
CA THR A 81 -10.69 -1.88 -27.80
C THR A 81 -11.27 -0.47 -27.96
N ARG A 82 -10.91 0.47 -27.10
CA ARG A 82 -11.47 1.84 -27.13
C ARG A 82 -10.87 2.67 -28.27
N GLY A 83 -11.72 3.28 -29.09
CA GLY A 83 -11.32 4.08 -30.26
C GLY A 83 -10.34 5.22 -29.92
N ARG A 84 -9.29 5.35 -30.74
CA ARG A 84 -8.22 6.36 -30.58
C ARG A 84 -8.11 7.26 -31.81
N VAL A 85 -7.82 8.54 -31.58
CA VAL A 85 -7.44 9.52 -32.61
C VAL A 85 -6.14 10.16 -32.17
N ARG A 86 -5.07 10.01 -32.97
CA ARG A 86 -3.71 10.52 -32.66
C ARG A 86 -3.21 10.13 -31.25
N GLY A 87 -3.42 8.87 -30.86
CA GLY A 87 -2.99 8.32 -29.56
C GLY A 87 -3.90 8.64 -28.36
N ARG A 88 -4.88 9.54 -28.51
CA ARG A 88 -5.85 9.91 -27.47
C ARG A 88 -7.14 9.11 -27.64
N PHE A 89 -7.88 8.88 -26.56
CA PHE A 89 -9.21 8.29 -26.69
C PHE A 89 -10.20 9.29 -27.29
N ALA A 90 -11.04 8.82 -28.21
CA ALA A 90 -12.14 9.62 -28.73
C ALA A 90 -13.20 9.85 -27.64
N ARG A 91 -13.79 11.05 -27.63
CA ARG A 91 -14.97 11.35 -26.80
C ARG A 91 -16.18 10.79 -27.52
N ARG A 92 -17.00 10.00 -26.81
CA ARG A 92 -18.37 9.74 -27.24
C ARG A 92 -19.16 10.99 -26.89
N THR A 93 -19.37 11.85 -27.87
CA THR A 93 -20.44 12.85 -27.86
C THR A 93 -21.74 12.16 -28.16
#